data_AF-A0A1W6LJW1-F1
#
_entry.id   AF-A0A1W6LJW1-F1
#
_cell.length_a   1.000
_cell.length_b   1.000
_cell.length_c   1.000
_cell.angle_alpha   90.00
_cell.angle_beta   90.00
_cell.angle_gamma   90.00
#
_symmetry.space_group_name_H-M   'P 1'
#
loop_
_entity.id
_entity.type
_entity.pdbx_description
1 polymer ?
#
loop_
_entity_poly.entity_id
_entity_poly.type
_entity_poly.pdbx_seq_one_letter_code
_entity_poly.pdbx_strand_id
1 'polypeptide(L)'
;MKIIITGPKCSGKSTIGAEAAKRLEIPFYETDGIIEELYSREHNDKLNFYEICEKLGEAAFREYEKRAVKEAAELDWCIISVGGSTLMDSDSRRLLRDDSVIVLLKADLDILWERLKNRGSSIYFSRPSPEDYFRDVANKKIEAIEPFADVTIDVSDDKDNPGKFISAVTDYFAVLSKSPNTQGQVIRSTTFGESHGDAVGVVLDGLKPGIEFSAEDIQSELDRRRPGQSSVSTPRSEKDKVRILSGVFEGKTTGTPIAMIIENKDQDSTKYDIIKHLFRPGHADFTFWKKYGIRDHKGGGRSSGRETAGRVASGATAKKILSERGVKITASSAEIGGVKSSSYNENDIEANPVRCADKDAAEKMQQAIMDALKNGDSLGGIVELRISGAPAGLGDPVFGKLDARLAGALFSLGAVKGLEFGDGFEAARSLGSEFNDQMKDNDFQTNHAGGVLGGISTGQDILIRLAVKPTPSISRQQETVDIEGRSEKIKIEGRHDPCIVPRIIPVVESMAALVLLDCWEIQQRLRSDI
;
A
#
# COMPACT_ATOMS: atom_id res chain seq x y z
N MET A 1 1.34 7.46 -15.91
CA MET A 1 0.05 8.15 -15.81
C MET A 1 0.03 9.45 -16.63
N LYS A 2 -1.05 9.68 -17.38
CA LYS A 2 -1.30 10.87 -18.23
C LYS A 2 -2.51 11.68 -17.75
N ILE A 3 -2.52 13.00 -17.99
CA ILE A 3 -3.68 13.86 -17.67
C ILE A 3 -4.37 14.25 -18.98
N ILE A 4 -5.62 13.79 -19.16
CA ILE A 4 -6.42 14.08 -20.35
C ILE A 4 -7.31 15.29 -20.07
N ILE A 5 -7.13 16.38 -20.80
CA ILE A 5 -7.96 17.59 -20.70
C ILE A 5 -9.00 17.58 -21.81
N THR A 6 -10.27 17.67 -21.43
CA THR A 6 -11.42 17.70 -22.34
C THR A 6 -12.39 18.82 -21.99
N GLY A 7 -13.35 19.08 -22.87
CA GLY A 7 -14.40 20.07 -22.68
C GLY A 7 -14.82 20.79 -23.97
N PRO A 8 -15.89 21.59 -23.91
CA PRO A 8 -16.42 22.31 -25.06
C PRO A 8 -15.39 23.23 -25.74
N LYS A 9 -15.71 23.70 -26.94
CA LYS A 9 -14.90 24.74 -27.60
C LYS A 9 -14.91 26.00 -26.73
N CYS A 10 -13.78 26.71 -26.66
CA CYS A 10 -13.57 27.90 -25.81
C CYS A 10 -13.49 27.66 -24.28
N SER A 11 -13.40 26.40 -23.82
CA SER A 11 -13.16 26.08 -22.40
C SER A 11 -11.69 26.22 -21.95
N GLY A 12 -10.76 26.61 -22.82
CA GLY A 12 -9.37 26.88 -22.43
C GLY A 12 -8.44 25.66 -22.35
N LYS A 13 -8.83 24.49 -22.88
CA LYS A 13 -8.03 23.23 -22.83
C LYS A 13 -6.56 23.41 -23.17
N SER A 14 -6.26 23.95 -24.35
CA SER A 14 -4.90 24.14 -24.85
C SER A 14 -4.10 25.11 -23.96
N THR A 15 -4.73 26.21 -23.54
CA THR A 15 -4.09 27.26 -22.73
C THR A 15 -3.78 26.76 -21.32
N ILE A 16 -4.76 26.19 -20.63
CA ILE A 16 -4.60 25.63 -19.28
C ILE A 16 -3.62 24.46 -19.32
N GLY A 17 -3.75 23.56 -20.30
CA GLY A 17 -2.88 22.39 -20.44
C GLY A 17 -1.41 22.75 -20.67
N ALA A 18 -1.13 23.63 -21.62
CA ALA A 18 0.24 24.05 -21.93
C ALA A 18 0.90 24.77 -20.75
N GLU A 19 0.18 25.69 -20.09
CA GLU A 19 0.74 26.43 -18.96
C GLU A 19 0.88 25.54 -17.71
N ALA A 20 -0.05 24.63 -17.45
CA ALA A 20 0.08 23.65 -16.37
C ALA A 20 1.28 22.72 -16.61
N ALA A 21 1.43 22.19 -17.82
CA ALA A 21 2.55 21.33 -18.20
C ALA A 21 3.90 22.05 -18.03
N LYS A 22 3.97 23.33 -18.43
CA LYS A 22 5.16 24.18 -18.24
C LYS A 22 5.51 24.35 -16.76
N ARG A 23 4.52 24.59 -15.89
CA ARG A 23 4.75 24.75 -14.44
C ARG A 23 5.16 23.45 -13.75
N LEU A 24 4.67 22.32 -14.27
CA LEU A 24 4.97 20.99 -13.77
C LEU A 24 6.23 20.37 -14.41
N GLU A 25 6.84 21.06 -15.39
CA GLU A 25 7.99 20.58 -16.14
C GLU A 25 7.77 19.22 -16.83
N ILE A 26 6.57 19.02 -17.39
CA ILE A 26 6.20 17.80 -18.13
C ILE A 26 5.77 18.11 -19.57
N PRO A 27 5.85 17.14 -20.49
CA PRO A 27 5.38 17.30 -21.86
C PRO A 27 3.88 17.65 -21.98
N PHE A 28 3.55 18.47 -22.97
CA PHE A 28 2.19 18.77 -23.39
C PHE A 28 1.96 18.35 -24.83
N TYR A 29 0.84 17.67 -25.08
CA TYR A 29 0.43 17.22 -26.40
C TYR A 29 -1.00 17.67 -26.71
N GLU A 30 -1.27 17.89 -27.98
CA GLU A 30 -2.63 18.11 -28.49
C GLU A 30 -2.93 17.06 -29.55
N THR A 31 -4.12 16.46 -29.50
CA THR A 31 -4.52 15.48 -30.54
C THR A 31 -4.50 16.08 -31.94
N ASP A 32 -4.81 17.38 -32.06
CA ASP A 32 -4.77 18.09 -33.33
C ASP A 32 -3.34 18.12 -33.90
N GLY A 33 -2.32 18.35 -33.06
CA GLY A 33 -0.91 18.28 -33.45
C GLY A 33 -0.46 16.87 -33.81
N ILE A 34 -0.94 15.85 -33.09
CA ILE A 34 -0.67 14.44 -33.44
C ILE A 34 -1.25 14.09 -34.82
N ILE A 35 -2.43 14.62 -35.17
CA ILE A 35 -3.03 14.46 -36.50
C ILE A 35 -2.16 15.10 -37.58
N GLU A 36 -1.68 16.33 -37.35
CA GLU A 36 -0.79 17.04 -38.28
C GLU A 36 0.52 16.25 -38.52
N GLU A 37 1.13 15.72 -37.46
CA GLU A 37 2.33 14.90 -37.55
C GLU A 37 2.09 13.56 -38.25
N LEU A 38 0.96 12.91 -37.99
CA LEU A 38 0.55 11.68 -38.68
C LEU A 38 0.38 11.93 -40.18
N TYR A 39 -0.38 12.96 -40.55
CA TYR A 39 -0.61 13.31 -41.94
C TYR A 39 0.71 13.65 -42.65
N SER A 40 1.57 14.42 -41.99
CA SER A 40 2.85 14.82 -42.56
C SER A 40 3.80 13.65 -42.79
N ARG A 41 3.85 12.68 -41.87
CA ARG A 41 4.62 11.44 -42.05
C ARG A 41 4.16 10.62 -43.25
N GLU A 42 2.88 10.62 -43.57
CA GLU A 42 2.31 9.79 -44.63
C GLU A 42 2.33 10.45 -46.01
N HIS A 43 2.08 11.76 -46.07
CA HIS A 43 1.92 12.49 -47.31
C HIS A 43 3.17 13.29 -47.70
N ASN A 44 4.17 13.35 -46.82
CA ASN A 44 5.36 14.19 -46.97
C ASN A 44 4.99 15.66 -47.29
N ASP A 45 3.90 16.12 -46.69
CA ASP A 45 3.26 17.42 -46.88
C ASP A 45 2.97 18.02 -45.49
N LYS A 46 3.04 19.34 -45.32
CA LYS A 46 2.78 19.99 -44.03
C LYS A 46 1.56 20.86 -44.16
N LEU A 47 0.44 20.31 -43.71
CA LEU A 47 -0.84 21.00 -43.62
C LEU A 47 -1.22 21.12 -42.15
N ASN A 48 -1.83 22.25 -41.80
CA ASN A 48 -2.42 22.40 -40.47
C ASN A 48 -3.75 21.62 -40.39
N PHE A 49 -4.24 21.43 -39.17
CA PHE A 49 -5.47 20.71 -38.87
C PHE A 49 -6.65 21.07 -39.79
N TYR A 50 -6.89 22.36 -40.02
CA TYR A 50 -8.04 22.82 -40.82
C TYR A 50 -7.88 22.49 -42.30
N GLU A 51 -6.67 22.63 -42.84
CA GLU A 51 -6.33 22.26 -44.22
C GLU A 51 -6.47 20.76 -44.44
N ILE A 52 -6.07 19.93 -43.46
CA ILE A 52 -6.26 18.48 -43.48
C ILE A 52 -7.75 18.13 -43.51
N CYS A 53 -8.57 18.77 -42.66
CA CYS A 53 -10.02 18.57 -42.64
C CYS A 53 -10.67 18.89 -43.99
N GLU A 54 -10.30 20.02 -44.61
CA GLU A 54 -10.86 20.44 -45.91
C GLU A 54 -10.44 19.51 -47.05
N LYS A 55 -9.20 19.03 -47.03
CA LYS A 55 -8.62 18.20 -48.10
C LYS A 55 -9.11 16.75 -48.09
N LEU A 56 -9.22 16.14 -46.91
CA LEU A 56 -9.54 14.70 -46.79
C LEU A 56 -11.05 14.40 -46.71
N GLY A 57 -11.85 15.39 -46.33
CA GLY A 57 -13.26 15.19 -46.02
C GLY A 57 -13.48 14.44 -44.69
N GLU A 58 -14.72 14.47 -44.20
CA GLU A 58 -15.05 14.08 -42.82
C GLU A 58 -14.76 12.60 -42.50
N ALA A 59 -15.02 11.68 -43.43
CA ALA A 59 -14.87 10.25 -43.20
C ALA A 59 -13.39 9.83 -43.05
N ALA A 60 -12.51 10.33 -43.92
CA ALA A 60 -11.08 10.05 -43.84
C ALA A 60 -10.42 10.76 -42.65
N PHE A 61 -10.90 11.97 -42.30
CA PHE A 61 -10.44 12.70 -41.13
C PHE A 61 -10.73 11.94 -39.80
N ARG A 62 -11.90 11.32 -39.67
CA ARG A 62 -12.24 10.49 -38.49
C ARG A 62 -11.29 9.30 -38.28
N GLU A 63 -10.72 8.75 -39.36
CA GLU A 63 -9.71 7.70 -39.24
C GLU A 63 -8.37 8.23 -38.70
N TYR A 64 -8.00 9.47 -39.05
CA TYR A 64 -6.86 10.16 -38.42
C TYR A 64 -7.11 10.45 -36.94
N GLU A 65 -8.32 10.88 -36.56
CA GLU A 65 -8.67 11.09 -35.15
C GLU A 65 -8.48 9.80 -34.33
N LYS A 66 -9.00 8.66 -34.81
CA LYS A 66 -8.82 7.36 -34.12
C LYS A 66 -7.35 6.97 -33.97
N ARG A 67 -6.53 7.24 -34.98
CA ARG A 67 -5.09 6.94 -34.94
C ARG A 67 -4.33 7.86 -34.00
N ALA A 68 -4.66 9.15 -34.00
CA ALA A 68 -4.10 10.10 -33.06
C ALA A 68 -4.45 9.74 -31.61
N VAL A 69 -5.67 9.25 -31.36
CA VAL A 69 -6.06 8.73 -30.05
C VAL A 69 -5.24 7.51 -29.65
N LYS A 70 -4.96 6.59 -30.58
CA LYS A 70 -4.07 5.44 -30.31
C LYS A 70 -2.66 5.89 -29.96
N GLU A 71 -2.06 6.82 -30.73
CA GLU A 71 -0.74 7.35 -30.40
C GLU A 71 -0.73 8.09 -29.06
N ALA A 72 -1.78 8.89 -28.79
CA ALA A 72 -1.93 9.58 -27.51
C ALA A 72 -2.11 8.62 -26.31
N ALA A 73 -2.74 7.46 -26.52
CA ALA A 73 -2.94 6.45 -25.49
C ALA A 73 -1.61 5.80 -25.04
N GLU A 74 -0.63 5.70 -25.94
CA GLU A 74 0.71 5.17 -25.65
C GLU A 74 1.64 6.17 -24.96
N LEU A 75 1.26 7.46 -24.89
CA LEU A 75 2.04 8.48 -24.20
C LEU A 75 1.96 8.31 -22.69
N ASP A 76 3.03 8.70 -22.00
CA ASP A 76 3.11 8.67 -20.55
C ASP A 76 3.77 9.94 -19.99
N TRP A 77 3.50 10.23 -18.72
CA TRP A 77 4.06 11.35 -17.96
C TRP A 77 3.84 12.70 -18.63
N CYS A 78 2.64 12.94 -19.12
CA CYS A 78 2.31 14.12 -19.92
C CYS A 78 0.88 14.64 -19.68
N ILE A 79 0.63 15.85 -20.17
CA ILE A 79 -0.71 16.41 -20.30
C ILE A 79 -1.13 16.34 -21.76
N ILE A 80 -2.34 15.84 -22.03
CA ILE A 80 -2.88 15.71 -23.38
C ILE A 80 -4.20 16.48 -23.44
N SER A 81 -4.26 17.51 -24.28
CA SER A 81 -5.52 18.16 -24.66
C SER A 81 -6.14 17.41 -25.82
N VAL A 82 -7.37 16.92 -25.63
CA VAL A 82 -8.11 16.19 -26.67
C VAL A 82 -9.18 17.07 -27.32
N GLY A 83 -9.46 16.77 -28.58
CA GLY A 83 -10.55 17.38 -29.33
C GLY A 83 -11.87 17.28 -28.56
N GLY A 84 -12.69 18.33 -28.64
CA GLY A 84 -13.93 18.41 -27.84
C GLY A 84 -14.99 17.35 -28.20
N SER A 85 -14.78 16.55 -29.25
CA SER A 85 -15.61 15.41 -29.65
C SER A 85 -14.93 14.06 -29.43
N THR A 86 -13.63 14.02 -29.11
CA THR A 86 -12.85 12.77 -29.02
C THR A 86 -13.44 11.81 -27.99
N LEU A 87 -13.80 12.31 -26.80
CA LEU A 87 -14.40 11.47 -25.75
C LEU A 87 -15.91 11.21 -25.94
N MET A 88 -16.53 11.68 -27.03
CA MET A 88 -17.89 11.27 -27.38
C MET A 88 -17.93 9.86 -27.96
N ASP A 89 -16.82 9.41 -28.55
CA ASP A 89 -16.65 8.06 -29.08
C ASP A 89 -16.25 7.07 -27.97
N SER A 90 -16.90 5.90 -27.93
CA SER A 90 -16.69 4.91 -26.86
C SER A 90 -15.32 4.24 -26.92
N ASP A 91 -14.80 3.99 -28.12
CA ASP A 91 -13.49 3.35 -28.29
C ASP A 91 -12.38 4.31 -27.86
N SER A 92 -12.50 5.57 -28.24
CA SER A 92 -11.59 6.64 -27.82
C SER A 92 -11.59 6.83 -26.31
N ARG A 93 -12.77 6.80 -25.65
CA ARG A 93 -12.85 6.80 -24.18
C ARG A 93 -12.11 5.61 -23.59
N ARG A 94 -12.32 4.40 -24.11
CA ARG A 94 -11.69 3.19 -23.59
C ARG A 94 -10.16 3.24 -23.70
N LEU A 95 -9.64 3.69 -24.83
CA LEU A 95 -8.19 3.81 -25.07
C LEU A 95 -7.55 4.85 -24.16
N LEU A 96 -8.17 6.01 -23.99
CA LEU A 96 -7.60 7.11 -23.21
C LEU A 96 -7.81 6.96 -21.70
N ARG A 97 -8.70 6.08 -21.24
CA ARG A 97 -9.00 5.88 -19.82
C ARG A 97 -7.87 5.17 -19.07
N ASP A 98 -7.08 4.35 -19.76
CA ASP A 98 -6.06 3.55 -19.12
C ASP A 98 -4.89 4.42 -18.61
N ASP A 99 -4.51 4.22 -17.35
CA ASP A 99 -3.52 5.01 -16.61
C ASP A 99 -3.67 6.54 -16.79
N SER A 100 -4.90 7.05 -16.73
CA SER A 100 -5.16 8.47 -16.92
C SER A 100 -6.06 9.12 -15.87
N VAL A 101 -5.95 10.44 -15.76
CA VAL A 101 -6.92 11.30 -15.09
C VAL A 101 -7.61 12.15 -16.15
N ILE A 102 -8.92 12.00 -16.28
CA ILE A 102 -9.75 12.76 -17.21
C ILE A 102 -10.28 14.00 -16.51
N VAL A 103 -9.85 15.17 -16.98
CA VAL A 103 -10.25 16.48 -16.46
C VAL A 103 -11.19 17.16 -17.46
N LEU A 104 -12.45 17.35 -17.06
CA LEU A 104 -13.43 18.09 -17.82
C LEU A 104 -13.41 19.58 -17.44
N LEU A 105 -13.10 20.43 -18.41
CA LEU A 105 -13.27 21.88 -18.29
C LEU A 105 -14.67 22.27 -18.79
N LYS A 106 -15.52 22.81 -17.91
CA LYS A 106 -16.84 23.33 -18.26
C LYS A 106 -16.97 24.80 -17.88
N ALA A 107 -17.85 25.52 -18.54
CA ALA A 107 -18.19 26.89 -18.20
C ALA A 107 -19.62 27.17 -18.63
N ASP A 108 -20.20 28.25 -18.10
CA ASP A 108 -21.47 28.78 -18.54
C ASP A 108 -21.51 28.93 -20.07
N LEU A 109 -22.61 28.49 -20.68
CA LEU A 109 -22.73 28.39 -22.13
C LEU A 109 -22.71 29.77 -22.80
N ASP A 110 -23.21 30.81 -22.13
CA ASP A 110 -23.21 32.17 -22.63
C ASP A 110 -21.79 32.74 -22.62
N ILE A 111 -21.04 32.45 -21.55
CA ILE A 111 -19.61 32.80 -21.47
C ILE A 111 -18.82 32.10 -22.58
N LEU A 112 -19.07 30.81 -22.83
CA LEU A 112 -18.42 30.08 -23.93
C LEU A 112 -18.77 30.65 -25.30
N TRP A 113 -20.02 31.08 -25.49
CA TRP A 113 -20.48 31.73 -26.72
C TRP A 113 -19.82 33.09 -26.94
N GLU A 114 -19.76 33.95 -25.92
CA GLU A 114 -19.07 35.24 -25.99
C GLU A 114 -17.58 35.06 -26.31
N ARG A 115 -16.92 34.07 -25.68
CA ARG A 115 -15.53 33.72 -25.99
C ARG A 115 -15.36 33.27 -27.45
N LEU A 116 -16.34 32.56 -28.01
CA LEU A 116 -16.31 32.14 -29.40
C LEU A 116 -16.46 33.33 -30.36
N LYS A 117 -17.39 34.25 -30.09
CA LYS A 117 -17.56 35.49 -30.88
C LYS A 117 -16.28 36.32 -30.93
N ASN A 118 -15.60 36.46 -29.79
CA ASN A 118 -14.35 37.22 -29.69
C ASN A 118 -13.18 36.58 -30.45
N ARG A 119 -13.23 35.29 -30.81
CA ARG A 119 -12.21 34.65 -31.68
C ARG A 119 -12.39 34.96 -33.17
N GLY A 120 -13.55 35.50 -33.59
CA GLY A 120 -13.78 36.01 -34.94
C GLY A 120 -14.12 34.97 -36.02
N SER A 121 -13.58 33.75 -35.98
CA SER A 121 -13.89 32.72 -36.99
C SER A 121 -14.16 31.33 -36.37
N SER A 122 -15.24 30.69 -36.84
CA SER A 122 -15.62 29.35 -36.39
C SER A 122 -16.66 28.74 -37.32
N ILE A 123 -16.60 27.43 -37.54
CA ILE A 123 -17.58 26.65 -38.32
C ILE A 123 -19.03 26.75 -37.81
N TYR A 124 -19.22 27.28 -36.59
CA TYR A 124 -20.52 27.45 -35.97
C TYR A 124 -21.26 28.68 -36.53
N PHE A 125 -20.54 29.72 -37.00
CA PHE A 125 -21.16 30.95 -37.52
C PHE A 125 -21.85 30.76 -38.88
N SER A 126 -21.51 29.72 -39.62
CA SER A 126 -22.13 29.37 -40.91
C SER A 126 -23.38 28.50 -40.78
N ARG A 127 -23.79 28.14 -39.55
CA ARG A 127 -24.97 27.29 -39.30
C ARG A 127 -26.24 28.13 -39.11
N PRO A 128 -27.44 27.60 -39.40
CA PRO A 128 -28.69 28.22 -38.98
C PRO A 128 -28.74 28.33 -37.44
N SER A 129 -29.19 29.47 -36.92
CA SER A 129 -29.21 29.78 -35.47
C SER A 129 -27.89 29.42 -34.76
N PRO A 130 -26.75 30.10 -35.10
CA PRO A 130 -25.42 29.75 -34.62
C PRO A 130 -25.29 29.58 -33.09
N GLU A 131 -25.95 30.46 -32.33
CA GLU A 131 -25.89 30.49 -30.87
C GLU A 131 -26.57 29.25 -30.27
N ASP A 132 -27.81 28.97 -30.68
CA ASP A 132 -28.57 27.82 -30.20
C ASP A 132 -27.89 26.50 -30.56
N TYR A 133 -27.36 26.39 -31.78
CA TYR A 133 -26.62 25.22 -32.22
C TYR A 133 -25.33 25.03 -31.41
N PHE A 134 -24.60 26.11 -31.10
CA PHE A 134 -23.42 26.04 -30.25
C PHE A 134 -23.76 25.57 -28.83
N ARG A 135 -24.80 26.15 -28.22
CA ARG A 135 -25.27 25.77 -26.88
C ARG A 135 -25.66 24.31 -26.82
N ASP A 136 -26.44 23.81 -27.78
CA ASP A 136 -26.86 22.40 -27.86
C ASP A 136 -25.65 21.45 -27.95
N VAL A 137 -24.69 21.75 -28.83
CA VAL A 137 -23.47 20.93 -28.99
C VAL A 137 -22.59 20.97 -27.74
N ALA A 138 -22.42 22.13 -27.13
CA ALA A 138 -21.62 22.27 -25.92
C ALA A 138 -22.27 21.54 -24.74
N ASN A 139 -23.59 21.67 -24.57
CA ASN A 139 -24.34 21.02 -23.49
C ASN A 139 -24.29 19.49 -23.62
N LYS A 140 -24.57 18.95 -24.82
CA LYS A 140 -24.47 17.50 -25.09
C LYS A 140 -23.10 16.92 -24.77
N LYS A 141 -22.04 17.68 -25.05
CA LYS A 141 -20.66 17.27 -24.74
C LYS A 141 -20.40 17.23 -23.24
N ILE A 142 -20.86 18.24 -22.50
CA ILE A 142 -20.73 18.26 -21.04
C ILE A 142 -21.50 17.06 -20.46
N GLU A 143 -22.77 16.90 -20.80
CA GLU A 143 -23.64 15.83 -20.31
C GLU A 143 -23.08 14.43 -20.60
N ALA A 144 -22.52 14.23 -21.79
CA ALA A 144 -21.96 12.94 -22.17
C ALA A 144 -20.59 12.62 -21.55
N ILE A 145 -19.79 13.64 -21.21
CA ILE A 145 -18.41 13.44 -20.72
C ILE A 145 -18.32 13.51 -19.20
N GLU A 146 -19.14 14.35 -18.56
CA GLU A 146 -19.11 14.59 -17.11
C GLU A 146 -19.19 13.31 -16.26
N PRO A 147 -20.04 12.30 -16.58
CA PRO A 147 -20.07 11.04 -15.84
C PRO A 147 -18.77 10.22 -15.90
N PHE A 148 -17.89 10.50 -16.85
CA PHE A 148 -16.62 9.79 -17.07
C PHE A 148 -15.39 10.62 -16.68
N ALA A 149 -15.59 11.87 -16.26
CA ALA A 149 -14.51 12.73 -15.79
C ALA A 149 -14.17 12.42 -14.33
N ASP A 150 -12.89 12.36 -14.03
CA ASP A 150 -12.39 12.20 -12.65
C ASP A 150 -12.45 13.53 -11.89
N VAL A 151 -12.19 14.63 -12.61
CA VAL A 151 -12.20 15.99 -12.09
C VAL A 151 -12.99 16.87 -13.04
N THR A 152 -13.93 17.63 -12.52
CA THR A 152 -14.66 18.65 -13.29
C THR A 152 -14.33 20.03 -12.75
N ILE A 153 -13.90 20.93 -13.64
CA ILE A 153 -13.48 22.29 -13.29
C ILE A 153 -14.35 23.29 -14.02
N ASP A 154 -15.03 24.15 -13.26
CA ASP A 154 -15.72 25.31 -13.80
C ASP A 154 -14.72 26.45 -14.10
N VAL A 155 -14.68 26.87 -15.36
CA VAL A 155 -13.80 27.94 -15.88
C VAL A 155 -14.60 29.16 -16.36
N SER A 156 -15.80 29.36 -15.84
CA SER A 156 -16.66 30.53 -16.11
C SER A 156 -15.98 31.84 -15.72
N ASP A 157 -15.46 31.90 -14.49
CA ASP A 157 -14.92 33.13 -13.90
C ASP A 157 -13.44 33.39 -14.25
N ASP A 158 -12.71 32.37 -14.71
CA ASP A 158 -11.27 32.48 -14.94
C ASP A 158 -10.77 31.38 -15.91
N LYS A 159 -10.71 31.73 -17.20
CA LYS A 159 -10.40 30.78 -18.29
C LYS A 159 -8.92 30.42 -18.42
N ASP A 160 -8.06 31.16 -17.72
CA ASP A 160 -6.60 31.12 -17.86
C ASP A 160 -5.94 30.88 -16.49
N ASN A 161 -6.58 30.06 -15.63
CA ASN A 161 -6.08 29.73 -14.29
C ASN A 161 -5.49 28.31 -14.21
N PRO A 162 -4.22 28.13 -14.59
CA PRO A 162 -3.52 26.86 -14.40
C PRO A 162 -3.38 26.47 -12.92
N GLY A 163 -3.45 27.43 -11.98
CA GLY A 163 -3.39 27.16 -10.54
C GLY A 163 -4.60 26.38 -10.04
N LYS A 164 -5.81 26.79 -10.45
CA LYS A 164 -7.06 26.07 -10.15
C LYS A 164 -7.04 24.65 -10.73
N PHE A 165 -6.51 24.50 -11.94
CA PHE A 165 -6.32 23.19 -12.58
C PHE A 165 -5.37 22.29 -11.79
N ILE A 166 -4.16 22.77 -11.48
CA ILE A 166 -3.16 22.01 -10.74
C ILE A 166 -3.68 21.64 -9.36
N SER A 167 -4.35 22.56 -8.65
CA SER A 167 -4.94 22.29 -7.33
C SER A 167 -5.97 21.18 -7.40
N ALA A 168 -6.95 21.25 -8.31
CA ALA A 168 -8.02 20.25 -8.41
C ALA A 168 -7.49 18.85 -8.76
N VAL A 169 -6.49 18.76 -9.65
CA VAL A 169 -5.82 17.50 -9.98
C VAL A 169 -5.01 16.97 -8.79
N THR A 170 -4.34 17.86 -8.05
CA THR A 170 -3.60 17.50 -6.82
C THR A 170 -4.53 16.97 -5.74
N ASP A 171 -5.66 17.63 -5.51
CA ASP A 171 -6.67 17.21 -4.54
C ASP A 171 -7.22 15.82 -4.89
N TYR A 172 -7.48 15.57 -6.18
CA TYR A 172 -7.88 14.25 -6.65
C TYR A 172 -6.83 13.17 -6.35
N PHE A 173 -5.56 13.44 -6.64
CA PHE A 173 -4.48 12.51 -6.30
C PHE A 173 -4.33 12.30 -4.79
N ALA A 174 -4.54 13.34 -3.98
CA ALA A 174 -4.54 13.23 -2.53
C ALA A 174 -5.65 12.30 -2.02
N VAL A 175 -6.84 12.36 -2.62
CA VAL A 175 -7.97 11.46 -2.28
C VAL A 175 -7.72 10.02 -2.73
N LEU A 176 -7.12 9.83 -3.92
CA LEU A 176 -6.77 8.49 -4.42
C LEU A 176 -5.60 7.85 -3.69
N SER A 177 -4.78 8.64 -3.00
CA SER A 177 -3.65 8.14 -2.23
C SER A 177 -4.14 7.35 -1.02
N LYS A 178 -4.20 6.01 -1.14
CA LYS A 178 -4.33 5.16 0.04
C LYS A 178 -3.14 5.43 0.95
N SER A 179 -3.42 5.90 2.17
CA SER A 179 -2.35 6.21 3.11
C SER A 179 -1.55 4.93 3.41
N PRO A 180 -0.21 4.93 3.23
CA PRO A 180 0.63 3.74 3.40
C PRO A 180 0.74 3.26 4.86
N ASN A 181 0.05 3.93 5.79
CA ASN A 181 -0.10 3.49 7.19
C ASN A 181 -1.38 2.69 7.44
N THR A 182 -2.18 2.40 6.42
CA THR A 182 -3.44 1.64 6.53
C THR A 182 -3.33 0.32 5.79
N GLN A 183 -3.68 -0.77 6.47
CA GLN A 183 -3.77 -2.11 5.89
C GLN A 183 -5.21 -2.60 5.87
N GLY A 184 -5.58 -3.35 4.82
CA GLY A 184 -6.87 -4.02 4.66
C GLY A 184 -7.89 -3.22 3.83
N GLN A 185 -8.97 -3.87 3.41
CA GLN A 185 -10.03 -3.26 2.59
C GLN A 185 -11.33 -3.05 3.36
N VAL A 186 -11.81 -4.10 4.01
CA VAL A 186 -13.00 -4.09 4.88
C VAL A 186 -12.56 -3.89 6.31
N ILE A 187 -11.70 -4.77 6.82
CA ILE A 187 -11.08 -4.63 8.14
C ILE A 187 -9.82 -3.81 7.98
N ARG A 188 -9.88 -2.55 8.42
CA ARG A 188 -8.82 -1.57 8.20
C ARG A 188 -8.09 -1.28 9.49
N SER A 189 -6.77 -1.45 9.48
CA SER A 189 -5.89 -1.08 10.59
C SER A 189 -4.99 0.07 10.17
N THR A 190 -5.17 1.23 10.81
CA THR A 190 -4.39 2.45 10.55
C THR A 190 -3.53 2.79 11.76
N THR A 191 -2.22 2.63 11.67
CA THR A 191 -1.31 2.93 12.80
C THR A 191 -0.84 4.39 12.81
N PHE A 192 -0.49 4.90 13.98
CA PHE A 192 0.10 6.24 14.16
C PHE A 192 1.09 6.32 15.33
N GLY A 193 1.87 7.40 15.36
CA GLY A 193 2.82 7.73 16.42
C GLY A 193 4.25 7.26 16.18
N GLU A 194 5.17 7.91 16.89
CA GLU A 194 6.61 7.70 16.84
C GLU A 194 7.12 7.04 18.12
N SER A 195 8.25 6.32 18.03
CA SER A 195 8.83 5.66 19.21
C SER A 195 9.19 6.59 20.36
N HIS A 196 9.51 7.86 20.05
CA HIS A 196 9.87 8.89 21.03
C HIS A 196 8.83 10.04 21.11
N GLY A 197 7.61 9.80 20.62
CA GLY A 197 6.45 10.70 20.83
C GLY A 197 5.66 10.33 22.08
N ASP A 198 4.59 11.06 22.41
CA ASP A 198 3.82 10.81 23.65
C ASP A 198 3.13 9.44 23.68
N ALA A 199 2.72 8.94 22.51
CA ALA A 199 2.06 7.64 22.36
C ALA A 199 2.26 7.07 20.96
N VAL A 200 2.07 5.76 20.84
CA VAL A 200 1.72 5.09 19.58
C VAL A 200 0.28 4.63 19.64
N GLY A 201 -0.35 4.42 18.49
CA GLY A 201 -1.74 3.99 18.46
C GLY A 201 -2.17 3.39 17.14
N VAL A 202 -3.43 2.99 17.12
CA VAL A 202 -4.09 2.38 15.98
C VAL A 202 -5.56 2.76 15.95
N VAL A 203 -6.11 2.93 14.75
CA VAL A 203 -7.54 2.95 14.49
C VAL A 203 -7.89 1.65 13.77
N LEU A 204 -8.73 0.83 14.40
CA LEU A 204 -9.30 -0.38 13.81
C LEU A 204 -10.73 -0.08 13.35
N ASP A 205 -11.00 -0.29 12.07
CA ASP A 205 -12.27 0.02 11.43
C ASP A 205 -12.83 -1.17 10.63
N GLY A 206 -14.13 -1.16 10.39
CA GLY A 206 -14.85 -2.17 9.60
C GLY A 206 -15.41 -3.34 10.41
N LEU A 207 -15.25 -3.34 11.74
CA LEU A 207 -15.91 -4.33 12.58
C LEU A 207 -17.42 -4.09 12.65
N LYS A 208 -18.20 -5.17 12.59
CA LYS A 208 -19.66 -5.15 12.80
C LYS A 208 -19.98 -4.72 14.25
N PRO A 209 -21.14 -4.07 14.51
CA PRO A 209 -21.59 -3.81 15.87
C PRO A 209 -21.93 -5.10 16.62
N GLY A 210 -21.79 -5.08 17.95
CA GLY A 210 -22.22 -6.16 18.85
C GLY A 210 -21.17 -7.22 19.16
N ILE A 211 -19.93 -7.08 18.69
CA ILE A 211 -18.82 -8.01 18.98
C ILE A 211 -18.26 -7.70 20.38
N GLU A 212 -18.06 -8.73 21.20
CA GLU A 212 -17.46 -8.60 22.53
C GLU A 212 -16.00 -8.11 22.44
N PHE A 213 -15.72 -6.96 23.06
CA PHE A 213 -14.47 -6.24 22.96
C PHE A 213 -13.94 -5.88 24.35
N SER A 214 -12.75 -6.38 24.66
CA SER A 214 -12.14 -6.27 25.98
C SER A 214 -10.72 -5.71 25.88
N ALA A 215 -10.37 -4.79 26.79
CA ALA A 215 -9.02 -4.27 26.88
C ALA A 215 -8.04 -5.34 27.38
N GLU A 216 -8.52 -6.28 28.20
CA GLU A 216 -7.75 -7.37 28.78
C GLU A 216 -7.27 -8.36 27.71
N ASP A 217 -8.15 -8.69 26.75
CA ASP A 217 -7.80 -9.55 25.61
C ASP A 217 -6.63 -8.94 24.81
N ILE A 218 -6.70 -7.63 24.57
CA ILE A 218 -5.67 -6.88 23.85
C ILE A 218 -4.38 -6.78 24.67
N GLN A 219 -4.52 -6.53 25.97
CA GLN A 219 -3.40 -6.41 26.89
C GLN A 219 -2.58 -7.71 26.95
N SER A 220 -3.24 -8.88 26.89
CA SER A 220 -2.55 -10.17 26.89
C SER A 220 -1.59 -10.34 25.70
N GLU A 221 -2.01 -9.92 24.51
CA GLU A 221 -1.19 -9.98 23.29
C GLU A 221 -0.09 -8.90 23.28
N LEU A 222 -0.40 -7.70 23.78
CA LEU A 222 0.60 -6.64 23.98
C LEU A 222 1.68 -7.06 24.97
N ASP A 223 1.30 -7.76 26.04
CA ASP A 223 2.24 -8.30 27.01
C ASP A 223 3.13 -9.35 26.36
N ARG A 224 2.60 -10.27 25.52
CA ARG A 224 3.41 -11.22 24.73
C ARG A 224 4.44 -10.52 23.83
N ARG A 225 4.15 -9.33 23.31
CA ARG A 225 5.04 -8.54 22.43
C ARG A 225 6.11 -7.74 23.20
N ARG A 226 5.85 -7.44 24.48
CA ARG A 226 6.65 -6.51 25.28
C ARG A 226 8.12 -6.98 25.41
N PRO A 227 9.11 -6.06 25.33
CA PRO A 227 10.49 -6.40 25.68
C PRO A 227 10.65 -6.76 27.17
N GLY A 228 11.78 -7.36 27.53
CA GLY A 228 12.17 -7.54 28.94
C GLY A 228 11.48 -8.69 29.66
N GLN A 229 10.85 -9.63 28.94
CA GLN A 229 10.25 -10.82 29.53
C GLN A 229 11.27 -11.87 29.96
N SER A 230 12.49 -11.80 29.42
CA SER A 230 13.51 -12.85 29.61
C SER A 230 14.93 -12.33 29.39
N SER A 231 15.92 -13.12 29.80
CA SER A 231 17.36 -12.82 29.63
C SER A 231 17.82 -12.66 28.18
N VAL A 232 17.02 -13.11 27.21
CA VAL A 232 17.30 -13.00 25.77
C VAL A 232 16.71 -11.73 25.11
N SER A 233 16.04 -10.88 25.90
CA SER A 233 15.39 -9.65 25.43
C SER A 233 15.93 -8.41 26.16
N THR A 234 15.72 -7.22 25.60
CA THR A 234 16.11 -5.96 26.24
C THR A 234 15.46 -5.77 27.62
N PRO A 235 16.20 -5.33 28.66
CA PRO A 235 15.65 -5.12 30.02
C PRO A 235 14.64 -3.97 30.20
N ARG A 236 14.03 -3.43 29.13
CA ARG A 236 13.07 -2.30 29.26
C ARG A 236 11.73 -2.81 29.80
N SER A 237 11.13 -2.06 30.73
CA SER A 237 9.89 -2.42 31.41
C SER A 237 8.76 -1.41 31.12
N GLU A 238 8.58 -1.04 29.85
CA GLU A 238 7.42 -0.23 29.44
C GLU A 238 6.16 -1.08 29.58
N LYS A 239 5.29 -0.77 30.55
CA LYS A 239 3.96 -1.39 30.58
C LYS A 239 3.16 -0.86 29.39
N ASP A 240 3.09 -1.66 28.32
CA ASP A 240 2.30 -1.38 27.11
C ASP A 240 0.81 -1.40 27.42
N LYS A 241 0.34 -0.42 28.20
CA LYS A 241 -1.05 -0.34 28.64
C LYS A 241 -1.88 0.26 27.53
N VAL A 242 -2.81 -0.53 26.99
CA VAL A 242 -3.76 -0.06 25.99
C VAL A 242 -4.82 0.83 26.64
N ARG A 243 -5.19 1.92 25.95
CA ARG A 243 -6.33 2.76 26.28
C ARG A 243 -7.24 2.86 25.06
N ILE A 244 -8.49 2.44 25.21
CA ILE A 244 -9.53 2.51 24.18
C ILE A 244 -10.18 3.89 24.27
N LEU A 245 -10.30 4.58 23.13
CA LEU A 245 -10.79 5.95 23.05
C LEU A 245 -12.16 6.08 22.38
N SER A 246 -12.53 5.14 21.51
CA SER A 246 -13.79 5.18 20.74
C SER A 246 -14.23 3.78 20.31
N GLY A 247 -15.40 3.71 19.68
CA GLY A 247 -15.86 2.52 18.96
C GLY A 247 -16.40 1.37 19.82
N VAL A 248 -16.33 1.49 21.15
CA VAL A 248 -16.80 0.49 22.12
C VAL A 248 -17.79 1.12 23.11
N PHE A 249 -18.91 0.45 23.35
CA PHE A 249 -19.92 0.83 24.34
C PHE A 249 -20.38 -0.43 25.09
N GLU A 250 -20.40 -0.39 26.42
CA GLU A 250 -20.79 -1.52 27.28
C GLU A 250 -20.08 -2.86 26.93
N GLY A 251 -18.77 -2.80 26.63
CA GLY A 251 -17.97 -3.98 26.30
C GLY A 251 -18.19 -4.52 24.87
N LYS A 252 -18.95 -3.82 24.02
CA LYS A 252 -19.25 -4.25 22.65
C LYS A 252 -18.84 -3.23 21.62
N THR A 253 -18.45 -3.71 20.44
CA THR A 253 -18.21 -2.85 19.28
C THR A 253 -19.49 -2.14 18.86
N THR A 254 -19.38 -0.88 18.48
CA THR A 254 -20.51 -0.04 18.04
C THR A 254 -20.73 -0.06 16.53
N GLY A 255 -19.83 -0.72 15.78
CA GLY A 255 -19.80 -0.65 14.31
C GLY A 255 -19.06 0.58 13.77
N THR A 256 -18.55 1.44 14.66
CA THR A 256 -17.76 2.64 14.31
C THR A 256 -16.27 2.42 14.62
N PRO A 257 -15.36 3.28 14.11
CA PRO A 257 -13.92 3.11 14.30
C PRO A 257 -13.50 3.04 15.78
N ILE A 258 -12.65 2.05 16.10
CA ILE A 258 -12.07 1.82 17.42
C ILE A 258 -10.67 2.43 17.46
N ALA A 259 -10.52 3.56 18.13
CA ALA A 259 -9.23 4.18 18.36
C ALA A 259 -8.60 3.65 19.66
N MET A 260 -7.33 3.26 19.58
CA MET A 260 -6.54 2.76 20.71
C MET A 260 -5.18 3.46 20.75
N ILE A 261 -4.72 3.76 21.96
CA ILE A 261 -3.39 4.32 22.19
C ILE A 261 -2.63 3.56 23.27
N ILE A 262 -1.30 3.64 23.19
CA ILE A 262 -0.35 3.10 24.15
C ILE A 262 0.67 4.21 24.43
N GLU A 263 0.63 4.75 25.65
CA GLU A 263 1.51 5.84 26.08
C GLU A 263 2.96 5.36 26.19
N ASN A 264 3.90 6.22 25.80
CA ASN A 264 5.32 5.95 25.95
C ASN A 264 5.85 6.64 27.23
N LYS A 265 6.21 5.88 28.28
CA LYS A 265 6.57 6.43 29.60
C LYS A 265 8.06 6.45 29.92
N ASP A 266 8.88 5.65 29.24
CA ASP A 266 10.30 5.44 29.56
C ASP A 266 11.27 5.89 28.45
N GLN A 267 11.10 7.11 27.94
CA GLN A 267 11.95 7.63 26.86
C GLN A 267 13.15 8.43 27.39
N ASP A 268 14.32 7.79 27.36
CA ASP A 268 15.60 8.49 27.53
C ASP A 268 16.19 8.83 26.15
N SER A 269 15.86 10.04 25.66
CA SER A 269 16.31 10.52 24.34
C SER A 269 17.80 10.89 24.30
N THR A 270 18.43 11.14 25.46
CA THR A 270 19.78 11.73 25.55
C THR A 270 20.87 10.84 24.95
N LYS A 271 20.67 9.52 24.98
CA LYS A 271 21.60 8.53 24.41
C LYS A 271 21.67 8.55 22.88
N TYR A 272 20.71 9.18 22.22
CA TYR A 272 20.64 9.24 20.75
C TYR A 272 21.21 10.54 20.17
N ASP A 273 21.45 11.57 20.99
CA ASP A 273 21.99 12.86 20.54
C ASP A 273 23.39 12.71 19.92
N ILE A 274 24.19 11.77 20.44
CA ILE A 274 25.56 11.47 19.97
C ILE A 274 25.57 11.00 18.51
N ILE A 275 24.48 10.38 18.04
CA ILE A 275 24.38 9.80 16.69
C ILE A 275 23.41 10.56 15.78
N LYS A 276 22.99 11.76 16.19
CA LYS A 276 22.02 12.60 15.45
C LYS A 276 22.41 12.85 13.99
N HIS A 277 23.70 12.95 13.72
CA HIS A 277 24.24 13.25 12.40
C HIS A 277 24.73 12.02 11.62
N LEU A 278 24.65 10.83 12.22
CA LEU A 278 25.11 9.57 11.61
C LEU A 278 23.93 8.74 11.10
N PHE A 279 24.15 7.97 10.03
CA PHE A 279 23.22 6.91 9.65
C PHE A 279 23.65 5.60 10.32
N ARG A 280 22.77 4.88 11.02
CA ARG A 280 23.15 3.57 11.59
C ARG A 280 23.07 2.50 10.51
N PRO A 281 24.11 1.66 10.35
CA PRO A 281 24.06 0.53 9.43
C PRO A 281 22.86 -0.37 9.69
N GLY A 282 22.16 -0.74 8.61
CA GLY A 282 20.98 -1.59 8.67
C GLY A 282 19.70 -0.97 9.25
N HIS A 283 19.70 0.30 9.64
CA HIS A 283 18.49 1.06 10.02
C HIS A 283 17.92 1.87 8.85
N ALA A 284 16.71 2.40 9.02
CA ALA A 284 16.02 3.21 8.02
C ALA A 284 16.52 4.67 7.94
N ASP A 285 17.57 4.99 8.70
CA ASP A 285 18.11 6.33 8.88
C ASP A 285 18.38 7.10 7.58
N PHE A 286 19.23 6.54 6.71
CA PHE A 286 19.58 7.14 5.43
C PHE A 286 18.35 7.27 4.53
N THR A 287 17.53 6.22 4.45
CA THR A 287 16.34 6.20 3.59
C THR A 287 15.29 7.22 4.02
N PHE A 288 15.09 7.41 5.33
CA PHE A 288 14.16 8.44 5.84
C PHE A 288 14.68 9.84 5.56
N TRP A 289 15.98 10.07 5.75
CA TRP A 289 16.62 11.34 5.42
C TRP A 289 16.46 11.67 3.93
N LYS A 290 16.77 10.72 3.04
CA LYS A 290 16.64 10.92 1.59
C LYS A 290 15.19 11.07 1.14
N LYS A 291 14.25 10.34 1.75
CA LYS A 291 12.83 10.38 1.38
C LYS A 291 12.11 11.64 1.87
N TYR A 292 12.35 12.04 3.12
CA TYR A 292 11.57 13.08 3.79
C TYR A 292 12.35 14.38 4.04
N GLY A 293 13.68 14.39 3.84
CA GLY A 293 14.54 15.53 4.19
C GLY A 293 14.70 15.75 5.70
N ILE A 294 13.92 15.04 6.52
CA ILE A 294 13.94 15.09 7.98
C ILE A 294 13.91 13.66 8.53
N ARG A 295 14.60 13.47 9.65
CA ARG A 295 14.65 12.19 10.36
C ARG A 295 14.55 12.43 11.86
N ASP A 296 13.63 11.72 12.51
CA ASP A 296 13.66 11.57 13.95
C ASP A 296 14.80 10.64 14.36
N HIS A 297 15.87 11.24 14.86
CA HIS A 297 17.07 10.53 15.32
C HIS A 297 16.90 9.94 16.72
N LYS A 298 15.84 10.30 17.46
CA LYS A 298 15.55 9.78 18.79
C LYS A 298 15.00 8.36 18.62
N GLY A 299 15.88 7.36 18.65
CA GLY A 299 15.50 5.98 18.36
C GLY A 299 15.26 5.74 16.87
N GLY A 300 14.09 5.22 16.50
CA GLY A 300 13.76 4.87 15.11
C GLY A 300 12.60 5.65 14.51
N GLY A 301 12.10 6.68 15.22
CA GLY A 301 10.90 7.41 14.83
C GLY A 301 9.75 6.46 14.47
N ARG A 302 9.18 6.66 13.28
CA ARG A 302 8.11 5.83 12.72
C ARG A 302 8.56 4.44 12.23
N SER A 303 9.84 4.24 11.93
CA SER A 303 10.39 2.94 11.49
C SER A 303 10.69 1.97 12.64
N SER A 304 10.55 2.43 13.87
CA SER A 304 10.83 1.65 15.08
C SER A 304 9.84 0.50 15.26
N GLY A 305 10.31 -0.61 15.82
CA GLY A 305 9.46 -1.71 16.30
C GLY A 305 8.49 -1.33 17.43
N ARG A 306 8.46 -0.07 17.87
CA ARG A 306 7.38 0.46 18.73
C ARG A 306 6.04 0.51 17.97
N GLU A 307 6.07 0.81 16.68
CA GLU A 307 4.88 0.90 15.82
C GLU A 307 4.08 -0.41 15.80
N THR A 308 4.76 -1.56 15.94
CA THR A 308 4.10 -2.87 15.94
C THR A 308 3.18 -3.09 17.13
N ALA A 309 3.25 -2.27 18.18
CA ALA A 309 2.28 -2.31 19.27
C ALA A 309 0.86 -1.98 18.77
N GLY A 310 0.71 -1.03 17.83
CA GLY A 310 -0.57 -0.75 17.18
C GLY A 310 -1.07 -1.93 16.35
N ARG A 311 -0.16 -2.60 15.62
CA ARG A 311 -0.49 -3.81 14.85
C ARG A 311 -1.01 -4.92 15.75
N VAL A 312 -0.31 -5.22 16.85
CA VAL A 312 -0.72 -6.23 17.84
C VAL A 312 -2.05 -5.85 18.49
N ALA A 313 -2.25 -4.57 18.86
CA ALA A 313 -3.50 -4.13 19.46
C ALA A 313 -4.71 -4.39 18.54
N SER A 314 -4.60 -4.06 17.25
CA SER A 314 -5.66 -4.36 16.28
C SER A 314 -5.80 -5.86 15.97
N GLY A 315 -4.68 -6.57 15.85
CA GLY A 315 -4.65 -8.00 15.52
C GLY A 315 -5.19 -8.89 16.62
N ALA A 316 -5.06 -8.51 17.90
CA ALA A 316 -5.64 -9.24 19.03
C ALA A 316 -7.16 -9.42 18.88
N THR A 317 -7.85 -8.37 18.43
CA THR A 317 -9.30 -8.43 18.15
C THR A 317 -9.61 -9.37 16.98
N ALA A 318 -8.82 -9.27 15.90
CA ALA A 318 -8.99 -10.15 14.73
C ALA A 318 -8.74 -11.62 15.08
N LYS A 319 -7.69 -11.91 15.88
CA LYS A 319 -7.39 -13.25 16.38
C LYS A 319 -8.53 -13.83 17.21
N LYS A 320 -9.12 -13.03 18.11
CA LYS A 320 -10.26 -13.46 18.92
C LYS A 320 -11.46 -13.84 18.05
N ILE A 321 -11.86 -12.96 17.13
CA ILE A 321 -12.99 -13.23 16.21
C ILE A 321 -12.75 -14.49 15.38
N LEU A 322 -11.53 -14.66 14.86
CA LEU A 322 -11.15 -15.83 14.09
C LEU A 322 -11.13 -17.11 14.94
N SER A 323 -10.71 -17.04 16.21
CA SER A 323 -10.73 -18.18 17.13
C SER A 323 -12.14 -18.68 17.44
N GLU A 324 -13.11 -17.76 17.57
CA GLU A 324 -14.53 -18.09 17.71
C GLU A 324 -15.10 -18.75 16.45
N ARG A 325 -14.46 -18.53 15.29
CA ARG A 325 -14.76 -19.19 14.00
C ARG A 325 -13.95 -20.48 13.79
N GLY A 326 -13.23 -20.96 14.80
CA GLY A 326 -12.45 -22.20 14.73
C GLY A 326 -11.06 -22.07 14.08
N VAL A 327 -10.61 -20.85 13.78
CA VAL A 327 -9.27 -20.61 13.23
C VAL A 327 -8.26 -20.41 14.34
N LYS A 328 -7.14 -21.13 14.27
CA LYS A 328 -6.01 -20.97 15.18
C LYS A 328 -4.80 -20.44 14.44
N ILE A 329 -4.17 -19.41 14.98
CA ILE A 329 -3.01 -18.74 14.39
C ILE A 329 -1.86 -18.78 15.39
N THR A 330 -0.82 -19.54 15.07
CA THR A 330 0.32 -19.77 15.96
C THR A 330 1.62 -19.54 15.20
N ALA A 331 2.55 -18.79 15.79
CA ALA A 331 3.91 -18.66 15.26
C ALA A 331 4.97 -19.07 16.29
N SER A 332 6.11 -19.55 15.80
CA SER A 332 7.23 -20.00 16.64
C SER A 332 8.57 -19.73 15.96
N SER A 333 9.64 -19.72 16.75
CA SER A 333 11.00 -19.69 16.24
C SER A 333 11.36 -21.06 15.66
N ALA A 334 11.59 -21.12 14.35
CA ALA A 334 12.02 -22.33 13.65
C ALA A 334 13.55 -22.41 13.54
N GLU A 335 14.23 -21.27 13.50
CA GLU A 335 15.69 -21.19 13.48
C GLU A 335 16.16 -19.92 14.17
N ILE A 336 17.23 -19.98 14.98
CA ILE A 336 17.96 -18.79 15.44
C ILE A 336 19.46 -19.05 15.32
N GLY A 337 20.18 -18.14 14.65
CA GLY A 337 21.64 -18.24 14.53
C GLY A 337 22.16 -19.56 13.93
N GLY A 338 21.41 -20.19 13.02
CA GLY A 338 21.77 -21.48 12.42
C GLY A 338 21.30 -22.71 13.21
N VAL A 339 20.78 -22.55 14.43
CA VAL A 339 20.20 -23.64 15.22
C VAL A 339 18.76 -23.85 14.77
N LYS A 340 18.49 -24.97 14.09
CA LYS A 340 17.16 -25.31 13.56
C LYS A 340 16.35 -26.17 14.54
N SER A 341 15.04 -25.93 14.56
CA SER A 341 14.06 -26.83 15.18
C SER A 341 13.99 -28.14 14.41
N SER A 342 13.82 -29.25 15.13
CA SER A 342 13.72 -30.59 14.55
C SER A 342 12.39 -31.29 14.86
N SER A 343 11.68 -30.77 15.86
CA SER A 343 10.37 -31.24 16.28
C SER A 343 9.39 -30.06 16.43
N TYR A 344 8.12 -30.38 16.65
CA TYR A 344 7.07 -29.39 16.87
C TYR A 344 6.11 -29.86 17.97
N ASN A 345 6.13 -29.16 19.09
CA ASN A 345 5.16 -29.26 20.17
C ASN A 345 4.70 -27.86 20.54
N GLU A 346 3.44 -27.57 20.24
CA GLU A 346 2.88 -26.24 20.41
C GLU A 346 2.91 -25.74 21.87
N ASN A 347 2.78 -26.66 22.83
CA ASN A 347 2.80 -26.32 24.26
C ASN A 347 4.15 -25.76 24.72
N ASP A 348 5.21 -25.96 23.93
CA ASP A 348 6.54 -25.52 24.28
C ASP A 348 6.79 -24.07 23.88
N ILE A 349 6.01 -23.51 22.96
CA ILE A 349 6.21 -22.16 22.39
C ILE A 349 6.24 -21.09 23.48
N GLU A 350 5.23 -20.98 24.33
CA GLU A 350 5.23 -19.97 25.40
C GLU A 350 5.97 -20.44 26.67
N ALA A 351 6.47 -21.69 26.70
CA ALA A 351 7.18 -22.27 27.85
C ALA A 351 8.68 -21.94 27.87
N ASN A 352 9.22 -21.34 26.81
CA ASN A 352 10.64 -20.99 26.71
C ASN A 352 10.84 -19.57 26.15
N PRO A 353 11.97 -18.92 26.48
CA PRO A 353 12.16 -17.50 26.20
C PRO A 353 12.45 -17.18 24.72
N VAL A 354 12.76 -18.18 23.90
CA VAL A 354 12.98 -18.01 22.46
C VAL A 354 11.76 -18.37 21.62
N ARG A 355 10.66 -18.81 22.25
CA ARG A 355 9.43 -19.22 21.59
C ARG A 355 9.58 -20.30 20.52
N CYS A 356 10.47 -21.25 20.76
CA CYS A 356 10.66 -22.40 19.89
C CYS A 356 9.65 -23.51 20.25
N ALA A 357 9.12 -24.23 19.27
CA ALA A 357 8.24 -25.37 19.50
C ALA A 357 9.01 -26.70 19.77
N ASP A 358 10.32 -26.61 19.98
CA ASP A 358 11.25 -27.72 20.23
C ASP A 358 12.14 -27.32 21.42
N LYS A 359 12.00 -28.02 22.56
CA LYS A 359 12.73 -27.70 23.80
C LYS A 359 14.25 -27.84 23.63
N ASP A 360 14.70 -28.88 22.95
CA ASP A 360 16.13 -29.17 22.79
C ASP A 360 16.78 -28.12 21.88
N ALA A 361 16.07 -27.68 20.85
CA ALA A 361 16.50 -26.57 20.02
C ALA A 361 16.42 -25.23 20.78
N ALA A 362 15.40 -25.03 21.62
CA ALA A 362 15.21 -23.80 22.40
C ALA A 362 16.43 -23.50 23.29
N GLU A 363 16.95 -24.49 24.00
CA GLU A 363 18.13 -24.34 24.86
C GLU A 363 19.37 -23.93 24.05
N LYS A 364 19.59 -24.56 22.90
CA LYS A 364 20.71 -24.26 22.01
C LYS A 364 20.58 -22.88 21.37
N MET A 365 19.37 -22.50 20.94
CA MET A 365 19.07 -21.16 20.42
C MET A 365 19.32 -20.10 21.49
N GLN A 366 18.89 -20.35 22.73
CA GLN A 366 19.12 -19.44 23.85
C GLN A 366 20.62 -19.25 24.12
N GLN A 367 21.39 -20.34 24.12
CA GLN A 367 22.85 -20.27 24.27
C GLN A 367 23.49 -19.45 23.15
N ALA A 368 23.09 -19.67 21.89
CA ALA A 368 23.60 -18.90 20.76
C ALA A 368 23.33 -17.39 20.89
N ILE A 369 22.13 -17.00 21.36
CA ILE A 369 21.79 -15.60 21.63
C ILE A 369 22.70 -15.00 22.72
N MET A 370 22.94 -15.75 23.81
CA MET A 370 23.81 -15.31 24.90
C MET A 370 25.27 -15.14 24.43
N ASP A 371 25.76 -16.04 23.59
CA ASP A 371 27.10 -15.95 23.02
C ASP A 371 27.25 -14.75 22.08
N ALA A 372 26.26 -14.49 21.22
CA ALA A 372 26.23 -13.30 20.37
C ALA A 372 26.24 -12.02 21.20
N LEU A 373 25.40 -11.95 22.25
CA LEU A 373 25.35 -10.82 23.17
C LEU A 373 26.71 -10.57 23.85
N LYS A 374 27.37 -11.63 24.34
CA LYS A 374 28.71 -11.55 24.97
C LYS A 374 29.77 -11.05 23.98
N ASN A 375 29.65 -11.42 22.70
CA ASN A 375 30.52 -10.96 21.63
C ASN A 375 30.15 -9.57 21.08
N GLY A 376 29.17 -8.92 21.70
CA GLY A 376 28.68 -7.60 21.33
C GLY A 376 27.90 -7.55 20.02
N ASP A 377 27.43 -8.70 19.53
CA ASP A 377 26.79 -8.92 18.24
C ASP A 377 25.30 -9.33 18.39
N SER A 378 24.64 -9.65 17.28
CA SER A 378 23.25 -10.10 17.24
C SER A 378 23.00 -11.23 16.25
N LEU A 379 21.85 -11.89 16.37
CA LEU A 379 21.43 -12.99 15.51
C LEU A 379 20.09 -12.69 14.84
N GLY A 380 19.94 -13.25 13.63
CA GLY A 380 18.67 -13.39 12.94
C GLY A 380 18.13 -14.81 13.08
N GLY A 381 17.12 -15.13 12.28
CA GLY A 381 16.51 -16.45 12.30
C GLY A 381 15.31 -16.59 11.38
N ILE A 382 14.59 -17.70 11.55
CA ILE A 382 13.39 -18.04 10.81
C ILE A 382 12.22 -18.17 11.79
N VAL A 383 11.12 -17.48 11.51
CA VAL A 383 9.83 -17.70 12.17
C VAL A 383 9.00 -18.62 11.30
N GLU A 384 8.36 -19.64 11.89
CA GLU A 384 7.31 -20.42 11.25
C GLU A 384 5.95 -19.95 11.75
N LEU A 385 5.03 -19.70 10.84
CA LEU A 385 3.64 -19.33 11.08
C LEU A 385 2.75 -20.45 10.54
N ARG A 386 1.85 -20.94 11.39
CA ARG A 386 0.80 -21.91 11.05
C ARG A 386 -0.56 -21.31 11.34
N ILE A 387 -1.44 -21.38 10.35
CA ILE A 387 -2.86 -21.04 10.47
C ILE A 387 -3.64 -22.33 10.22
N SER A 388 -4.33 -22.86 11.23
CA SER A 388 -5.17 -24.04 11.11
C SER A 388 -6.65 -23.67 11.24
N GLY A 389 -7.52 -24.48 10.64
CA GLY A 389 -8.97 -24.29 10.66
C GLY A 389 -9.50 -23.16 9.76
N ALA A 390 -8.65 -22.55 8.92
CA ALA A 390 -9.11 -21.62 7.89
C ALA A 390 -9.95 -22.40 6.85
N PRO A 391 -11.16 -21.94 6.49
CA PRO A 391 -12.00 -22.62 5.51
C PRO A 391 -11.38 -22.53 4.12
N ALA A 392 -11.79 -23.43 3.22
CA ALA A 392 -11.49 -23.29 1.81
C ALA A 392 -12.23 -22.07 1.23
N GLY A 393 -11.57 -21.31 0.35
CA GLY A 393 -12.21 -20.20 -0.38
C GLY A 393 -11.88 -18.79 0.10
N LEU A 394 -10.94 -18.59 1.02
CA LEU A 394 -10.46 -17.26 1.39
C LEU A 394 -9.40 -16.77 0.40
N GLY A 395 -9.54 -15.53 -0.07
CA GLY A 395 -8.66 -14.91 -1.05
C GLY A 395 -9.30 -14.77 -2.42
N ASP A 396 -8.65 -14.03 -3.30
CA ASP A 396 -9.14 -13.73 -4.65
C ASP A 396 -8.09 -14.10 -5.70
N PRO A 397 -8.46 -14.37 -6.96
CA PRO A 397 -7.46 -14.57 -8.01
C PRO A 397 -6.73 -13.26 -8.38
N VAL A 398 -5.73 -13.39 -9.26
CA VAL A 398 -4.99 -12.27 -9.88
C VAL A 398 -4.24 -11.37 -8.87
N PHE A 399 -4.83 -10.25 -8.44
CA PHE A 399 -4.19 -9.25 -7.58
C PHE A 399 -4.64 -9.31 -6.12
N GLY A 400 -5.70 -10.07 -5.81
CA GLY A 400 -6.25 -10.18 -4.45
C GLY A 400 -5.90 -11.50 -3.76
N LYS A 401 -4.85 -12.20 -4.23
CA LYS A 401 -4.47 -13.51 -3.72
C LYS A 401 -4.14 -13.50 -2.24
N LEU A 402 -4.57 -14.53 -1.52
CA LEU A 402 -4.37 -14.68 -0.09
C LEU A 402 -2.89 -14.69 0.29
N ASP A 403 -2.09 -15.48 -0.42
CA ASP A 403 -0.63 -15.54 -0.29
C ASP A 403 0.01 -14.17 -0.56
N ALA A 404 -0.44 -13.42 -1.58
CA ALA A 404 0.04 -12.07 -1.84
C ALA A 404 -0.33 -11.07 -0.73
N ARG A 405 -1.54 -11.14 -0.18
CA ARG A 405 -1.99 -10.29 0.93
C ARG A 405 -1.25 -10.60 2.23
N LEU A 406 -1.10 -11.89 2.55
CA LEU A 406 -0.30 -12.36 3.68
C LEU A 406 1.16 -11.95 3.50
N ALA A 407 1.71 -12.13 2.30
CA ALA A 407 3.08 -11.73 2.01
C ALA A 407 3.28 -10.22 2.19
N GLY A 408 2.42 -9.38 1.63
CA GLY A 408 2.49 -7.93 1.81
C GLY A 408 2.43 -7.52 3.28
N ALA A 409 1.51 -8.12 4.05
CA ALA A 409 1.36 -7.89 5.48
C ALA A 409 2.62 -8.27 6.26
N LEU A 410 3.13 -9.48 6.04
CA LEU A 410 4.26 -10.04 6.77
C LEU A 410 5.60 -9.40 6.35
N PHE A 411 5.78 -9.09 5.06
CA PHE A 411 6.98 -8.41 4.56
C PHE A 411 7.05 -6.93 4.96
N SER A 412 5.91 -6.33 5.34
CA SER A 412 5.86 -4.97 5.91
C SER A 412 6.41 -4.89 7.34
N LEU A 413 6.69 -6.03 7.97
CA LEU A 413 7.30 -6.08 9.29
C LEU A 413 8.78 -5.71 9.21
N GLY A 414 9.22 -4.88 10.16
CA GLY A 414 10.64 -4.53 10.28
C GLY A 414 11.51 -5.79 10.38
N ALA A 415 12.64 -5.77 9.68
CA ALA A 415 13.64 -6.84 9.62
C ALA A 415 13.26 -8.13 8.87
N VAL A 416 12.04 -8.30 8.38
CA VAL A 416 11.71 -9.42 7.48
C VAL A 416 12.36 -9.19 6.11
N LYS A 417 13.04 -10.22 5.58
CA LYS A 417 13.80 -10.17 4.32
C LYS A 417 13.45 -11.27 3.33
N GLY A 418 12.67 -12.27 3.73
CA GLY A 418 12.25 -13.40 2.90
C GLY A 418 10.99 -14.04 3.44
N LEU A 419 10.19 -14.62 2.53
CA LEU A 419 8.97 -15.36 2.83
C LEU A 419 8.89 -16.61 1.97
N GLU A 420 8.35 -17.68 2.54
CA GLU A 420 8.09 -18.96 1.89
C GLU A 420 6.72 -19.45 2.31
N PHE A 421 5.98 -20.07 1.38
CA PHE A 421 4.71 -20.75 1.63
C PHE A 421 4.89 -22.24 1.36
N GLY A 422 4.35 -23.10 2.23
CA GLY A 422 4.50 -24.55 2.12
C GLY A 422 5.96 -24.98 2.07
N ASP A 423 6.34 -25.73 1.03
CA ASP A 423 7.72 -26.16 0.81
C ASP A 423 8.66 -25.01 0.38
N GLY A 424 8.11 -23.83 0.05
CA GLY A 424 8.91 -22.62 -0.16
C GLY A 424 9.87 -22.71 -1.34
N PHE A 425 11.13 -22.34 -1.11
CA PHE A 425 12.16 -22.42 -2.15
C PHE A 425 12.52 -23.85 -2.56
N GLU A 426 12.18 -24.88 -1.76
CA GLU A 426 12.39 -26.27 -2.15
C GLU A 426 11.48 -26.69 -3.31
N ALA A 427 10.30 -26.06 -3.46
CA ALA A 427 9.38 -26.30 -4.57
C ALA A 427 10.07 -26.10 -5.95
N ALA A 428 11.02 -25.17 -6.04
CA ALA A 428 11.77 -24.88 -7.27
C ALA A 428 12.72 -26.02 -7.68
N ARG A 429 12.95 -27.01 -6.81
CA ARG A 429 13.82 -28.16 -7.02
C ARG A 429 13.03 -29.46 -7.27
N SER A 430 11.72 -29.43 -7.07
CA SER A 430 10.84 -30.60 -7.12
C SER A 430 10.31 -30.87 -8.53
N LEU A 431 10.00 -32.13 -8.85
CA LEU A 431 9.19 -32.46 -10.01
C LEU A 431 7.70 -32.18 -9.73
N GLY A 432 6.93 -31.81 -10.74
CA GLY A 432 5.49 -31.61 -10.58
C GLY A 432 4.75 -32.85 -10.05
N SER A 433 5.21 -34.05 -10.41
CA SER A 433 4.64 -35.31 -9.89
C SER A 433 4.87 -35.52 -8.38
N GLU A 434 5.86 -34.84 -7.81
CA GLU A 434 6.23 -34.92 -6.40
C GLU A 434 5.63 -33.76 -5.59
N PHE A 435 5.51 -32.58 -6.21
CA PHE A 435 5.00 -31.38 -5.55
C PHE A 435 3.47 -31.29 -5.54
N ASN A 436 2.80 -31.81 -6.57
CA ASN A 436 1.35 -31.63 -6.69
C ASN A 436 0.60 -32.31 -5.54
N ASP A 437 -0.11 -31.52 -4.74
CA ASP A 437 -0.97 -32.02 -3.67
C ASP A 437 -2.18 -32.77 -4.24
N GLN A 438 -2.09 -34.10 -4.28
CA GLN A 438 -3.15 -34.96 -4.80
C GLN A 438 -4.33 -35.04 -3.84
N MET A 439 -5.54 -35.27 -4.38
CA MET A 439 -6.76 -35.42 -3.58
C MET A 439 -7.32 -36.84 -3.68
N LYS A 440 -7.86 -37.34 -2.57
CA LYS A 440 -8.61 -38.58 -2.49
C LYS A 440 -9.69 -38.44 -1.41
N ASP A 441 -10.89 -38.97 -1.68
CA ASP A 441 -12.01 -38.95 -0.73
C ASP A 441 -12.37 -37.55 -0.20
N ASN A 442 -12.27 -36.53 -1.08
CA ASN A 442 -12.43 -35.09 -0.80
C ASN A 442 -11.34 -34.42 0.05
N ASP A 443 -10.24 -35.11 0.34
CA ASP A 443 -9.14 -34.57 1.13
C ASP A 443 -7.83 -34.52 0.34
N PHE A 444 -7.05 -33.46 0.56
CA PHE A 444 -5.67 -33.38 0.11
C PHE A 444 -4.78 -34.36 0.89
N GLN A 445 -3.94 -35.10 0.17
CA GLN A 445 -3.08 -36.13 0.75
C GLN A 445 -1.75 -35.56 1.29
N THR A 446 -1.34 -34.40 0.79
CA THR A 446 -0.12 -33.66 1.15
C THR A 446 -0.43 -32.16 1.19
N ASN A 447 0.50 -31.33 1.71
CA ASN A 447 0.33 -29.87 1.81
C ASN A 447 1.59 -29.11 1.37
N HIS A 448 2.17 -29.50 0.24
CA HIS A 448 3.35 -28.88 -0.35
C HIS A 448 3.10 -27.41 -0.73
N ALA A 449 1.87 -27.08 -1.14
CA ALA A 449 1.45 -25.71 -1.43
C ALA A 449 1.28 -24.82 -0.19
N GLY A 450 1.25 -25.41 1.02
CA GLY A 450 1.10 -24.66 2.27
C GLY A 450 -0.26 -23.98 2.40
N GLY A 451 -1.33 -24.67 2.04
CA GLY A 451 -2.71 -24.28 2.29
C GLY A 451 -3.29 -23.23 1.33
N VAL A 452 -2.53 -22.80 0.30
CA VAL A 452 -2.99 -21.81 -0.69
C VAL A 452 -2.70 -22.28 -2.11
N LEU A 453 -3.74 -22.38 -2.95
CA LEU A 453 -3.64 -22.74 -4.36
C LEU A 453 -4.37 -21.70 -5.22
N GLY A 454 -3.73 -21.24 -6.29
CA GLY A 454 -4.29 -20.19 -7.15
C GLY A 454 -4.50 -18.84 -6.45
N GLY A 455 -3.97 -18.67 -5.23
CA GLY A 455 -4.21 -17.52 -4.38
C GLY A 455 -5.43 -17.64 -3.46
N ILE A 456 -6.00 -18.83 -3.31
CA ILE A 456 -7.18 -19.11 -2.51
C ILE A 456 -6.86 -20.21 -1.49
N SER A 457 -7.37 -20.11 -0.26
CA SER A 457 -7.16 -21.13 0.77
C SER A 457 -7.81 -22.46 0.37
N THR A 458 -7.11 -23.57 0.65
CA THR A 458 -7.56 -24.94 0.32
C THR A 458 -8.36 -25.60 1.43
N GLY A 459 -8.33 -25.04 2.65
CA GLY A 459 -8.86 -25.67 3.87
C GLY A 459 -7.80 -26.44 4.67
N GLN A 460 -6.63 -26.68 4.09
CA GLN A 460 -5.48 -27.19 4.82
C GLN A 460 -4.81 -26.08 5.64
N ASP A 461 -3.92 -26.48 6.55
CA ASP A 461 -3.10 -25.53 7.30
C ASP A 461 -2.32 -24.61 6.34
N ILE A 462 -2.41 -23.30 6.56
CA ILE A 462 -1.58 -22.33 5.84
C ILE A 462 -0.24 -22.26 6.56
N LEU A 463 0.84 -22.57 5.83
CA LEU A 463 2.20 -22.68 6.35
C LEU A 463 3.08 -21.61 5.73
N ILE A 464 3.69 -20.77 6.56
CA ILE A 464 4.54 -19.67 6.12
C ILE A 464 5.82 -19.63 6.93
N ARG A 465 6.97 -19.45 6.27
CA ARG A 465 8.24 -19.14 6.95
C ARG A 465 8.71 -17.74 6.63
N LEU A 466 9.23 -17.05 7.64
CA LEU A 466 9.70 -15.67 7.54
C LEU A 466 11.18 -15.60 7.93
N ALA A 467 12.02 -15.13 7.00
CA ALA A 467 13.43 -14.86 7.28
C ALA A 467 13.58 -13.48 7.93
N VAL A 468 14.08 -13.43 9.15
CA VAL A 468 14.29 -12.21 9.95
C VAL A 468 15.78 -11.95 10.07
N LYS A 469 16.24 -10.78 9.61
CA LYS A 469 17.66 -10.41 9.69
C LYS A 469 18.10 -10.14 11.14
N PRO A 470 19.42 -10.21 11.44
CA PRO A 470 19.95 -9.80 12.74
C PRO A 470 19.60 -8.35 13.12
N THR A 471 19.51 -8.09 14.41
CA THR A 471 19.25 -6.74 14.95
C THR A 471 20.36 -5.78 14.54
N PRO A 472 20.08 -4.67 13.84
CA PRO A 472 21.16 -3.83 13.30
C PRO A 472 21.98 -3.09 14.38
N SER A 473 21.38 -2.85 15.55
CA SER A 473 22.07 -2.19 16.66
C SER A 473 22.89 -3.17 17.48
N ILE A 474 24.20 -3.12 17.28
CA ILE A 474 25.21 -3.93 17.97
C ILE A 474 26.27 -3.04 18.63
N SER A 475 26.95 -3.59 19.64
CA SER A 475 28.00 -2.88 20.39
C SER A 475 29.39 -2.97 19.75
N ARG A 476 29.53 -3.80 18.71
CA ARG A 476 30.70 -3.80 17.83
C ARG A 476 30.74 -2.49 17.03
N GLN A 477 31.95 -1.98 16.82
CA GLN A 477 32.16 -0.79 16.00
C GLN A 477 31.88 -1.11 14.53
N GLN A 478 31.18 -0.21 13.86
CA GLN A 478 30.83 -0.31 12.44
C GLN A 478 31.26 0.96 11.70
N GLU A 479 31.41 0.85 10.38
CA GLU A 479 31.63 1.98 9.49
C GLU A 479 30.29 2.55 9.02
N THR A 480 30.23 3.85 8.84
CA THR A 480 29.06 4.56 8.32
C THR A 480 29.44 5.88 7.66
N VAL A 481 28.46 6.68 7.27
CA VAL A 481 28.63 8.07 6.86
C VAL A 481 27.70 8.99 7.64
N ASP A 482 28.10 10.27 7.74
CA ASP A 482 27.26 11.33 8.27
C ASP A 482 26.30 11.92 7.20
N ILE A 483 25.47 12.88 7.61
CA ILE A 483 24.53 13.57 6.71
C ILE A 483 25.21 14.38 5.59
N GLU A 484 26.49 14.73 5.75
CA GLU A 484 27.32 15.42 4.75
C GLU A 484 28.02 14.43 3.80
N GLY A 485 27.91 13.12 4.06
CA GLY A 485 28.52 12.06 3.27
C GLY A 485 29.97 11.75 3.64
N ARG A 486 30.47 12.23 4.79
CA ARG A 486 31.81 11.90 5.29
C ARG A 486 31.81 10.55 5.97
N SER A 487 32.85 9.74 5.71
CA SER A 487 33.04 8.45 6.37
C SER A 487 33.29 8.61 7.87
N GLU A 488 32.54 7.86 8.66
CA GLU A 488 32.53 7.92 10.12
C GLU A 488 32.50 6.51 10.73
N LYS A 489 32.81 6.43 12.02
CA LYS A 489 32.70 5.20 12.80
C LYS A 489 31.58 5.34 13.82
N ILE A 490 30.78 4.31 13.96
CA ILE A 490 29.68 4.27 14.92
C ILE A 490 29.81 3.06 15.82
N LYS A 491 29.61 3.30 17.11
CA LYS A 491 29.45 2.26 18.13
C LYS A 491 28.20 2.61 18.90
N ILE A 492 27.21 1.73 18.90
CA ILE A 492 25.95 1.99 19.57
C ILE A 492 26.06 1.44 20.99
N GLU A 493 25.97 2.34 21.97
CA GLU A 493 26.03 2.00 23.38
C GLU A 493 24.62 1.85 23.95
N GLY A 494 24.43 0.87 24.83
CA GLY A 494 23.17 0.61 25.50
C GLY A 494 22.65 -0.81 25.30
N ARG A 495 21.39 -1.01 25.70
CA ARG A 495 20.71 -2.32 25.68
C ARG A 495 19.95 -2.44 24.36
N HIS A 496 20.38 -3.37 23.50
CA HIS A 496 19.70 -3.74 22.26
C HIS A 496 19.28 -5.20 22.31
N ASP A 497 18.26 -5.57 21.53
CA ASP A 497 17.78 -6.95 21.48
C ASP A 497 18.84 -7.78 20.72
N PRO A 498 19.52 -8.76 21.34
CA PRO A 498 20.50 -9.60 20.64
C PRO A 498 19.85 -10.52 19.60
N CYS A 499 18.53 -10.73 19.69
CA CYS A 499 17.72 -11.41 18.68
C CYS A 499 16.27 -10.92 18.77
N ILE A 500 15.69 -10.49 17.66
CA ILE A 500 14.29 -10.00 17.60
C ILE A 500 13.27 -11.08 17.21
N VAL A 501 13.73 -12.29 16.84
CA VAL A 501 12.88 -13.39 16.38
C VAL A 501 11.79 -13.74 17.40
N PRO A 502 12.06 -13.92 18.71
CA PRO A 502 11.00 -14.28 19.66
C PRO A 502 9.97 -13.15 19.85
N ARG A 503 10.40 -11.91 19.63
CA ARG A 503 9.61 -10.69 19.84
C ARG A 503 8.67 -10.40 18.67
N ILE A 504 9.04 -10.80 17.45
CA ILE A 504 8.21 -10.57 16.25
C ILE A 504 7.01 -11.52 16.18
N ILE A 505 7.05 -12.66 16.89
CA ILE A 505 6.02 -13.72 16.85
C ILE A 505 4.59 -13.20 17.07
N PRO A 506 4.26 -12.45 18.14
CA PRO A 506 2.89 -11.95 18.33
C PRO A 506 2.48 -10.96 17.24
N VAL A 507 3.45 -10.26 16.63
CA VAL A 507 3.21 -9.33 15.52
C VAL A 507 2.89 -10.10 14.24
N VAL A 508 3.61 -11.20 13.97
CA VAL A 508 3.36 -12.09 12.82
C VAL A 508 1.94 -12.66 12.91
N GLU A 509 1.56 -13.21 14.06
CA GLU A 509 0.22 -13.75 14.29
C GLU A 509 -0.86 -12.67 14.10
N SER A 510 -0.63 -11.48 14.64
CA SER A 510 -1.57 -10.34 14.55
C SER A 510 -1.78 -9.87 13.11
N MET A 511 -0.70 -9.79 12.32
CA MET A 511 -0.79 -9.37 10.92
C MET A 511 -1.48 -10.41 10.05
N ALA A 512 -1.23 -11.70 10.30
CA ALA A 512 -1.93 -12.79 9.64
C ALA A 512 -3.43 -12.77 9.96
N ALA A 513 -3.79 -12.54 11.22
CA ALA A 513 -5.18 -12.45 11.67
C ALA A 513 -5.94 -11.31 11.00
N LEU A 514 -5.32 -10.12 10.88
CA LEU A 514 -5.93 -8.98 10.19
C LEU A 514 -6.22 -9.31 8.71
N VAL A 515 -5.28 -9.93 8.00
CA VAL A 515 -5.48 -10.33 6.60
C VAL A 515 -6.57 -11.39 6.47
N LEU A 516 -6.55 -12.42 7.32
CA LEU A 516 -7.54 -13.49 7.28
C LEU A 516 -8.95 -12.97 7.56
N LEU A 517 -9.12 -12.12 8.57
CA LEU A 517 -10.42 -11.55 8.89
C LEU A 517 -10.92 -10.64 7.75
N ASP A 518 -10.03 -9.84 7.14
CA ASP A 518 -10.38 -9.02 5.98
C ASP A 518 -10.85 -9.87 4.80
N CYS A 519 -10.09 -10.92 4.44
CA CYS A 519 -10.48 -11.88 3.41
C CYS A 519 -11.79 -12.58 3.73
N TRP A 520 -12.01 -12.94 5.00
CA TRP A 520 -13.25 -13.58 5.46
C TRP A 520 -14.46 -12.66 5.27
N GLU A 521 -14.36 -11.40 5.71
CA GLU A 521 -15.47 -10.45 5.58
C GLU A 521 -15.75 -10.08 4.11
N ILE A 522 -14.73 -10.09 3.24
CA ILE A 522 -14.93 -9.98 1.78
C ILE A 522 -15.68 -11.21 1.26
N GLN A 523 -15.23 -12.41 1.65
CA GLN A 523 -15.81 -13.66 1.16
C GLN A 523 -17.28 -13.82 1.58
N GLN A 524 -17.63 -13.43 2.81
CA GLN A 524 -19.01 -13.46 3.30
C GLN A 524 -19.98 -12.59 2.50
N ARG A 525 -19.48 -11.56 1.80
CA ARG A 525 -20.32 -10.73 0.91
C ARG A 525 -20.64 -11.42 -0.40
N LEU A 526 -19.76 -12.31 -0.87
CA LEU A 526 -19.98 -13.12 -2.06
C LEU A 526 -20.85 -14.33 -1.75
N ARG A 527 -20.61 -14.95 -0.58
CA ARG A 527 -21.28 -16.17 -0.12
C ARG A 527 -21.48 -16.13 1.38
N SER A 528 -22.74 -16.03 1.81
CA SER A 528 -23.10 -15.93 3.23
C SER A 528 -22.99 -17.24 4.01
N ASP A 529 -22.71 -18.36 3.33
CA ASP A 529 -22.65 -19.71 3.89
C ASP A 529 -21.23 -20.16 4.31
N ILE A 530 -20.26 -19.23 4.31
CA ILE A 530 -18.84 -19.45 4.66
C ILE A 530 -18.48 -18.87 6.05
#